data_AF-A0A2V9TM26-F1
#
_entry.id   AF-A0A2V9TM26-F1
#
_cell.length_a   1.000
_cell.length_b   1.000
_cell.length_c   1.000
_cell.angle_alpha   90.00
_cell.angle_beta   90.00
_cell.angle_gamma   90.00
#
_symmetry.space_group_name_H-M   'P 1'
#
loop_
_entity.id
_entity.type
_entity.pdbx_description
1 polymer ?
#
loop_
_entity_poly.entity_id
_entity_poly.type
_entity_poly.pdbx_seq_one_letter_code
_entity_poly.pdbx_strand_id
1 'polypeptide(L)'
;WKVSAIMTGRSGKTDLPSEGAGAGGKERPNTKRTGELAEAAFLHKAVGLGLKVTKPWGDSERYDFVVDAGERLWRVRIKCTAAVRAGGYHIQPIHFVYGKKKVTYTAEDIDVLAAYIIPLDVWYVVPIEAIGAGTSLRLYPEGGCKVARFEGYREGWGLFGGVGRPVCEGGEAAEAVSVRMPVWKPFIFRGK
;
A
#
# COMPACT_ATOMS: atom_id res chain seq x y z
N TRP A 1 17.18 2.14 -35.88
CA TRP A 1 16.04 2.58 -36.72
C TRP A 1 15.59 3.93 -36.20
N LYS A 2 15.80 4.93 -37.04
CA LYS A 2 15.69 6.36 -36.79
C LYS A 2 14.23 6.76 -37.01
N VAL A 3 13.64 7.58 -36.14
CA VAL A 3 12.46 8.39 -36.52
C VAL A 3 12.69 9.80 -36.03
N SER A 4 12.74 10.71 -37.01
CA SER A 4 12.97 12.15 -36.88
C SER A 4 11.73 12.90 -36.43
N ALA A 5 11.97 14.06 -35.84
CA ALA A 5 10.98 15.07 -35.47
C ALA A 5 10.20 15.63 -36.68
N ILE A 6 8.95 16.05 -36.44
CA ILE A 6 8.26 17.07 -37.23
C ILE A 6 7.73 18.12 -36.25
N MET A 7 8.38 19.28 -36.26
CA MET A 7 7.87 20.53 -35.69
C MET A 7 7.03 21.22 -36.77
N THR A 8 5.78 21.54 -36.45
CA THR A 8 4.99 22.52 -37.20
C THR A 8 4.25 23.40 -36.19
N GLY A 9 4.65 24.67 -36.10
CA GLY A 9 4.00 25.65 -35.24
C GLY A 9 2.70 26.19 -35.84
N ARG A 10 1.80 26.66 -34.96
CA ARG A 10 0.88 27.75 -35.30
C ARG A 10 0.52 28.58 -34.08
N SER A 11 0.54 29.88 -34.33
CA SER A 11 0.36 31.04 -33.47
C SER A 11 -1.08 31.23 -32.96
N GLY A 12 -1.21 31.77 -31.74
CA GLY A 12 -2.20 32.78 -31.39
C GLY A 12 -3.25 32.39 -30.34
N LYS A 13 -3.08 32.86 -29.10
CA LYS A 13 -3.76 34.05 -28.54
C LYS A 13 -3.45 34.19 -27.06
N THR A 14 -3.06 35.39 -26.67
CA THR A 14 -2.90 35.87 -25.31
C THR A 14 -4.26 36.20 -24.72
N ASP A 15 -4.63 35.55 -23.61
CA ASP A 15 -5.69 36.04 -22.74
C ASP A 15 -5.13 36.10 -21.31
N LEU A 16 -4.94 37.32 -20.83
CA LEU A 16 -4.62 37.63 -19.43
C LEU A 16 -5.84 37.29 -18.56
N PRO A 17 -5.69 36.63 -17.40
CA PRO A 17 -6.82 36.47 -16.50
C PRO A 17 -7.04 37.78 -15.73
N SER A 18 -8.24 38.33 -15.89
CA SER A 18 -8.80 39.39 -15.04
C SER A 18 -8.96 38.90 -13.60
N GLU A 19 -8.47 39.68 -12.64
CA GLU A 19 -8.76 39.50 -11.22
C GLU A 19 -10.27 39.61 -10.95
N GLY A 20 -10.82 38.58 -10.31
CA GLY A 20 -12.21 38.51 -9.88
C GLY A 20 -12.33 37.56 -8.69
N ALA A 21 -12.87 38.06 -7.59
CA ALA A 21 -12.83 37.50 -6.26
C ALA A 21 -13.55 36.14 -6.08
N GLY A 22 -12.96 35.31 -5.22
CA GLY A 22 -13.70 34.63 -4.16
C GLY A 22 -14.62 33.47 -4.53
N ALA A 23 -14.05 32.27 -4.67
CA ALA A 23 -14.69 31.06 -4.18
C ALA A 23 -13.59 30.06 -3.81
N GLY A 24 -13.24 30.00 -2.53
CA GLY A 24 -12.34 28.98 -1.98
C GLY A 24 -13.00 27.60 -2.02
N GLY A 25 -13.19 27.06 -3.21
CA GLY A 25 -13.43 25.64 -3.39
C GLY A 25 -12.16 24.93 -2.96
N LYS A 26 -12.18 24.27 -1.79
CA LYS A 26 -11.13 23.29 -1.47
C LYS A 26 -11.10 22.31 -2.63
N GLU A 27 -10.10 22.41 -3.50
CA GLU A 27 -9.84 21.41 -4.52
C GLU A 27 -9.85 20.06 -3.82
N ARG A 28 -10.77 19.18 -4.24
CA ARG A 28 -10.80 17.83 -3.69
C ARG A 28 -9.47 17.22 -4.08
N PRO A 29 -8.63 16.79 -3.12
CA PRO A 29 -7.33 16.24 -3.43
C PRO A 29 -7.52 15.08 -4.42
N ASN A 30 -6.73 15.08 -5.49
CA ASN A 30 -6.82 14.06 -6.53
C ASN A 30 -6.43 12.70 -5.96
N THR A 31 -7.44 11.93 -5.55
CA THR A 31 -7.27 10.65 -4.85
C THR A 31 -6.53 9.62 -5.69
N LYS A 32 -6.62 9.70 -7.02
CA LYS A 32 -5.88 8.82 -7.92
C LYS A 32 -4.39 9.13 -7.89
N ARG A 33 -4.00 10.40 -8.02
CA ARG A 33 -2.60 10.83 -7.90
C ARG A 33 -2.02 10.48 -6.53
N THR A 34 -2.80 10.64 -5.47
CA THR A 34 -2.38 10.23 -4.12
C THR A 34 -2.16 8.72 -4.01
N GLY A 35 -2.99 7.91 -4.68
CA GLY A 35 -2.77 6.48 -4.80
C GLY A 35 -1.49 6.13 -5.56
N GLU A 36 -1.28 6.74 -6.73
CA GLU A 36 -0.07 6.55 -7.55
C GLU A 36 1.21 6.94 -6.79
N LEU A 37 1.18 8.02 -6.01
CA LEU A 37 2.28 8.41 -5.12
C LEU A 37 2.53 7.37 -4.03
N ALA A 38 1.48 6.81 -3.43
CA ALA A 38 1.63 5.76 -2.43
C ALA A 38 2.21 4.47 -3.03
N GLU A 39 1.82 4.10 -4.25
CA GLU A 39 2.41 2.98 -4.97
C GLU A 39 3.90 3.20 -5.28
N ALA A 40 4.27 4.41 -5.72
CA ALA A 40 5.67 4.76 -5.95
C ALA A 40 6.49 4.75 -4.65
N ALA A 41 5.93 5.26 -3.55
CA ALA A 41 6.56 5.23 -2.23
C ALA A 41 6.76 3.78 -1.73
N PHE A 42 5.76 2.91 -1.94
CA PHE A 42 5.89 1.49 -1.63
C PHE A 42 7.04 0.85 -2.40
N LEU A 43 7.08 1.07 -3.73
CA LEU A 43 8.13 0.51 -4.59
C LEU A 43 9.52 0.96 -4.11
N HIS A 44 9.69 2.26 -3.86
CA HIS A 44 10.96 2.80 -3.36
C HIS A 44 11.37 2.15 -2.03
N LYS A 45 10.44 2.09 -1.07
CA LYS A 45 10.69 1.50 0.25
C LYS A 45 11.02 0.01 0.17
N ALA A 46 10.24 -0.76 -0.57
CA ALA A 46 10.42 -2.20 -0.70
C ALA A 46 11.76 -2.55 -1.37
N VAL A 47 12.09 -1.87 -2.47
CA VAL A 47 13.39 -2.05 -3.14
C VAL A 47 14.54 -1.60 -2.25
N GLY A 48 14.39 -0.50 -1.50
CA GLY A 48 15.37 -0.06 -0.51
C GLY A 48 15.61 -1.06 0.62
N LEU A 49 14.65 -1.95 0.90
CA LEU A 49 14.78 -3.06 1.85
C LEU A 49 15.33 -4.35 1.21
N GLY A 50 15.74 -4.33 -0.06
CA GLY A 50 16.25 -5.48 -0.80
C GLY A 50 15.17 -6.43 -1.31
N LEU A 51 13.89 -6.04 -1.26
CA LEU A 51 12.79 -6.85 -1.78
C LEU A 51 12.68 -6.69 -3.29
N LYS A 52 12.45 -7.80 -3.99
CA LYS A 52 12.14 -7.79 -5.41
C LYS A 52 10.65 -7.53 -5.58
N VAL A 53 10.31 -6.56 -6.42
CA VAL A 53 8.92 -6.13 -6.62
C VAL A 53 8.59 -6.17 -8.10
N THR A 54 7.46 -6.77 -8.46
CA THR A 54 6.91 -6.77 -9.82
C THR A 54 5.55 -6.10 -9.83
N LYS A 55 5.29 -5.30 -10.87
CA LYS A 55 3.99 -4.66 -11.10
C LYS A 55 3.27 -5.37 -12.25
N PRO A 56 2.03 -5.85 -12.07
CA PRO A 56 1.25 -6.40 -13.16
C PRO A 56 0.95 -5.32 -14.21
N TRP A 57 0.73 -5.75 -15.45
CA TRP A 57 0.33 -4.84 -16.52
C TRP A 57 -1.14 -4.43 -16.36
N GLY A 58 -1.42 -3.13 -16.33
CA GLY A 58 -2.77 -2.58 -16.16
C GLY A 58 -3.19 -2.40 -14.69
N ASP A 59 -4.47 -2.09 -14.48
CA ASP A 59 -5.10 -1.79 -13.18
C ASP A 59 -6.30 -2.70 -12.85
N SER A 60 -6.45 -3.81 -13.59
CA SER A 60 -7.60 -4.71 -13.47
C SER A 60 -7.46 -5.74 -12.34
N GLU A 61 -6.24 -5.96 -11.87
CA GLU A 61 -5.92 -6.91 -10.80
C GLU A 61 -6.37 -6.40 -9.43
N ARG A 62 -6.53 -7.33 -8.48
CA ARG A 62 -6.96 -7.00 -7.11
C ARG A 62 -5.82 -6.46 -6.25
N TYR A 63 -4.59 -6.77 -6.61
CA TYR A 63 -3.35 -6.30 -5.98
C TYR A 63 -2.63 -5.29 -6.89
N ASP A 64 -1.76 -4.47 -6.31
CA ASP A 64 -1.01 -3.45 -7.05
C ASP A 64 0.43 -3.92 -7.34
N PHE A 65 0.99 -4.80 -6.50
CA PHE A 65 2.32 -5.38 -6.66
C PHE A 65 2.37 -6.85 -6.26
N VAL A 66 3.37 -7.55 -6.77
CA VAL A 66 3.83 -8.83 -6.23
C VAL A 66 5.22 -8.65 -5.65
N VAL A 67 5.42 -9.03 -4.40
CA VAL A 67 6.72 -9.05 -3.73
C VAL A 67 7.28 -10.47 -3.78
N ASP A 68 8.47 -10.61 -4.33
CA ASP A 68 9.23 -11.87 -4.32
C ASP A 68 10.19 -11.88 -3.13
N ALA A 69 9.91 -12.81 -2.22
CA ALA A 69 10.65 -13.05 -0.99
C ALA A 69 11.58 -14.28 -1.06
N GLY A 70 11.74 -14.89 -2.24
CA GLY A 70 12.50 -16.11 -2.45
C GLY A 70 11.68 -17.39 -2.28
N GLU A 71 11.07 -17.60 -1.10
CA GLU A 71 10.29 -18.83 -0.85
C GLU A 71 8.89 -18.80 -1.46
N ARG A 72 8.28 -17.61 -1.53
CA ARG A 72 6.97 -17.40 -2.12
C ARG A 72 6.83 -15.99 -2.66
N LEU A 73 5.84 -15.85 -3.54
CA LEU A 73 5.35 -14.57 -4.00
C LEU A 73 4.22 -14.07 -3.07
N TRP A 74 4.19 -12.76 -2.85
CA TRP A 74 3.19 -12.10 -2.02
C TRP A 74 2.42 -11.07 -2.86
N ARG A 75 1.11 -11.25 -2.99
CA ARG A 75 0.22 -10.28 -3.63
C ARG A 75 -0.09 -9.16 -2.65
N VAL A 76 0.39 -7.96 -2.95
CA VAL A 76 0.29 -6.79 -2.08
C VAL A 76 -0.69 -5.77 -2.65
N ARG A 77 -1.66 -5.38 -1.82
CA ARG A 77 -2.55 -4.24 -2.09
C ARG A 77 -2.06 -3.01 -1.34
N ILE A 78 -1.95 -1.89 -2.05
CA ILE A 78 -1.62 -0.60 -1.45
C ILE A 78 -2.91 0.16 -1.14
N LYS A 79 -2.96 0.74 0.05
CA LYS A 79 -3.93 1.78 0.44
C LYS A 79 -3.17 2.89 1.15
N CYS A 80 -3.65 4.11 1.02
CA CYS A 80 -3.08 5.25 1.71
C CYS A 80 -4.16 6.10 2.38
N THR A 81 -3.78 6.81 3.43
CA THR A 81 -4.63 7.80 4.08
C THR A 81 -3.79 8.95 4.61
N ALA A 82 -4.36 10.15 4.53
CA ALA A 82 -3.90 11.32 5.28
C ALA A 82 -4.96 11.78 6.29
N ALA A 83 -6.11 11.09 6.34
CA ALA A 83 -7.27 11.53 7.09
C ALA A 83 -7.39 10.80 8.43
N VAL A 84 -7.47 11.60 9.50
CA VAL A 84 -7.84 11.13 10.83
C VAL A 84 -9.36 11.17 10.98
N ARG A 85 -9.94 10.09 11.50
CA ARG A 85 -11.37 10.00 11.84
C ARG A 85 -11.54 9.32 13.19
N ALA A 86 -12.34 9.94 14.07
CA ALA A 86 -12.59 9.43 15.42
C ALA A 86 -11.30 9.07 16.18
N GLY A 87 -10.29 9.94 16.10
CA GLY A 87 -9.02 9.81 16.81
C GLY A 87 -8.00 8.83 16.22
N GLY A 88 -8.26 8.22 15.06
CA GLY A 88 -7.29 7.33 14.39
C GLY A 88 -7.28 7.48 12.87
N TYR A 89 -6.22 7.02 12.23
CA TYR A 89 -6.13 6.96 10.78
C TYR A 89 -6.99 5.80 10.28
N HIS A 90 -7.94 6.11 9.39
CA HIS A 90 -8.93 5.15 8.92
C HIS A 90 -8.67 4.73 7.49
N ILE A 91 -8.59 3.41 7.27
CA ILE A 91 -8.38 2.77 5.97
C ILE A 91 -9.49 1.74 5.75
N GLN A 92 -10.02 1.67 4.53
CA GLN A 92 -10.99 0.63 4.17
C GLN A 92 -10.31 -0.47 3.34
N PRO A 93 -10.18 -1.70 3.87
CA PRO A 93 -9.69 -2.87 3.15
C PRO A 93 -10.80 -3.44 2.26
N ILE A 94 -11.33 -2.61 1.37
CA ILE A 94 -12.40 -2.97 0.44
C ILE A 94 -11.98 -2.63 -0.99
N HIS A 95 -12.57 -3.36 -1.92
CA HIS A 95 -12.56 -3.01 -3.33
C HIS A 95 -13.99 -2.88 -3.87
N PHE A 96 -14.09 -2.24 -5.02
CA PHE A 96 -15.34 -2.11 -5.75
C PHE A 96 -15.33 -3.13 -6.90
N VAL A 97 -16.47 -3.78 -7.10
CA VAL A 97 -16.74 -4.61 -8.28
C VAL A 97 -17.84 -3.90 -9.06
N TYR A 98 -17.65 -3.74 -10.37
CA TYR A 98 -18.60 -3.05 -11.23
C TYR A 98 -20.02 -3.63 -11.06
N GLY A 99 -20.99 -2.76 -10.76
CA GLY A 99 -22.39 -3.15 -10.51
C GLY A 99 -22.68 -3.81 -9.16
N LYS A 100 -21.72 -3.94 -8.23
CA LYS A 100 -21.91 -4.53 -6.90
C LYS A 100 -21.53 -3.58 -5.75
N LYS A 101 -21.99 -3.91 -4.54
CA LYS A 101 -21.64 -3.22 -3.28
C LYS A 101 -20.15 -3.41 -2.93
N LYS A 102 -19.68 -2.68 -1.93
CA LYS A 102 -18.33 -2.80 -1.34
C LYS A 102 -18.03 -4.26 -0.96
N VAL A 103 -16.93 -4.81 -1.47
CA VAL A 103 -16.49 -6.19 -1.19
C VAL A 103 -15.21 -6.16 -0.35
N THR A 104 -15.13 -7.03 0.65
CA THR A 104 -13.93 -7.24 1.46
C THR A 104 -12.94 -8.11 0.71
N TYR A 105 -11.66 -7.79 0.81
CA TYR A 105 -10.61 -8.67 0.28
C TYR A 105 -10.61 -10.03 0.97
N THR A 106 -10.32 -11.07 0.20
CA THR A 106 -10.11 -12.44 0.67
C THR A 106 -8.65 -12.85 0.47
N ALA A 107 -8.27 -14.00 1.04
CA ALA A 107 -6.95 -14.60 0.79
C ALA A 107 -6.75 -15.04 -0.67
N GLU A 108 -7.83 -15.16 -1.44
CA GLU A 108 -7.75 -15.41 -2.88
C GLU A 108 -7.41 -14.13 -3.67
N ASP A 109 -7.73 -12.95 -3.13
CA ASP A 109 -7.48 -11.67 -3.79
C ASP A 109 -6.06 -11.15 -3.53
N ILE A 110 -5.67 -11.08 -2.25
CA ILE A 110 -4.43 -10.47 -1.78
C ILE A 110 -3.89 -11.28 -0.60
N ASP A 111 -2.57 -11.29 -0.43
CA ASP A 111 -1.94 -11.89 0.75
C ASP A 111 -1.70 -10.84 1.84
N VAL A 112 -1.36 -9.61 1.43
CA VAL A 112 -0.99 -8.51 2.32
C VAL A 112 -1.64 -7.21 1.88
N LEU A 113 -2.12 -6.44 2.86
CA LEU A 113 -2.49 -5.05 2.70
C LEU A 113 -1.38 -4.16 3.27
N ALA A 114 -0.73 -3.37 2.41
CA ALA A 114 0.19 -2.32 2.83
C ALA A 114 -0.57 -0.99 2.93
N ALA A 115 -0.65 -0.47 4.15
CA ALA A 115 -1.35 0.74 4.51
C ALA A 115 -0.36 1.87 4.79
N TYR A 116 -0.40 2.94 4.00
CA TYR A 116 0.49 4.09 4.12
C TYR A 116 -0.20 5.29 4.80
N ILE A 117 0.39 5.78 5.89
CA ILE A 117 -0.04 7.02 6.56
C ILE A 117 0.85 8.15 6.06
N ILE A 118 0.35 8.87 5.07
CA ILE A 118 1.09 9.90 4.33
C ILE A 118 1.73 10.97 5.23
N PRO A 119 1.00 11.62 6.15
CA PRO A 119 1.57 12.73 6.93
C PRO A 119 2.66 12.29 7.92
N LEU A 120 2.73 10.99 8.23
CA LEU A 120 3.66 10.45 9.21
C LEU A 120 4.79 9.62 8.57
N ASP A 121 4.72 9.37 7.26
CA ASP A 121 5.60 8.43 6.55
C ASP A 121 5.72 7.07 7.27
N VAL A 122 4.57 6.49 7.64
CA VAL A 122 4.51 5.21 8.35
C VAL A 122 3.75 4.17 7.54
N TRP A 123 4.29 2.97 7.49
CA TRP A 123 3.69 1.81 6.87
C TRP A 123 3.12 0.83 7.89
N TYR A 124 1.98 0.25 7.56
CA TYR A 124 1.43 -0.93 8.21
C TYR A 124 1.35 -2.05 7.18
N VAL A 125 2.06 -3.13 7.44
CA VAL A 125 2.13 -4.29 6.54
C VAL A 125 1.33 -5.41 7.18
N VAL A 126 0.06 -5.53 6.79
CA VAL A 126 -0.93 -6.36 7.50
C VAL A 126 -1.29 -7.59 6.64
N PRO A 127 -1.08 -8.82 7.13
CA PRO A 127 -1.55 -10.02 6.45
C PRO A 127 -3.08 -10.06 6.40
N ILE A 128 -3.65 -10.57 5.31
CA ILE A 128 -5.10 -10.61 5.11
C ILE A 128 -5.83 -11.42 6.20
N GLU A 129 -5.19 -12.44 6.74
CA GLU A 129 -5.69 -13.27 7.84
C GLU A 129 -5.89 -12.45 9.12
N ALA A 130 -5.02 -11.47 9.36
CA ALA A 130 -5.13 -10.57 10.50
C ALA A 130 -6.22 -9.51 10.32
N ILE A 131 -6.62 -9.21 9.08
CA ILE A 131 -7.75 -8.31 8.77
C ILE A 131 -9.08 -9.07 8.94
N GLY A 132 -9.14 -10.30 8.44
CA GLY A 132 -10.35 -11.12 8.43
C GLY A 132 -11.51 -10.45 7.66
N ALA A 133 -12.74 -10.64 8.10
CA ALA A 133 -13.93 -10.02 7.49
C ALA A 133 -14.11 -8.52 7.83
N GLY A 134 -13.08 -7.86 8.35
CA GLY A 134 -13.14 -6.46 8.75
C GLY A 134 -13.29 -5.51 7.55
N THR A 135 -14.22 -4.56 7.62
CA THR A 135 -14.46 -3.53 6.59
C THR A 135 -13.77 -2.20 6.88
N SER A 136 -13.12 -2.09 8.04
CA SER A 136 -12.46 -0.88 8.53
C SER A 136 -11.22 -1.24 9.32
N LEU A 137 -10.10 -0.63 8.96
CA LEU A 137 -8.82 -0.75 9.62
C LEU A 137 -8.49 0.62 10.25
N ARG A 138 -8.34 0.67 11.58
CA ARG A 138 -7.99 1.90 12.32
C ARG A 138 -6.59 1.77 12.87
N LEU A 139 -5.78 2.79 12.62
CA LEU A 139 -4.37 2.86 12.95
C LEU A 139 -4.09 4.04 13.87
N TYR A 140 -3.24 3.81 14.86
CA TYR A 140 -2.88 4.74 15.91
C TYR A 140 -1.34 4.77 16.07
N PRO A 141 -0.60 5.23 15.04
CA PRO A 141 0.87 5.20 15.02
C PRO A 141 1.52 6.02 16.15
N GLU A 142 0.82 7.04 16.64
CA GLU A 142 1.24 7.89 17.76
C GLU A 142 0.71 7.39 19.11
N GLY A 143 0.03 6.23 19.13
CA GLY A 143 -0.61 5.68 20.32
C GLY A 143 -1.97 6.32 20.63
N GLY A 144 -2.36 6.29 21.91
CA GLY A 144 -3.59 6.92 22.40
C GLY A 144 -4.85 6.04 22.38
N CYS A 145 -4.79 4.85 21.79
CA CYS A 145 -5.88 3.87 21.84
C CYS A 145 -5.47 2.61 22.61
N LYS A 146 -6.24 2.25 23.64
CA LYS A 146 -6.00 1.04 24.46
C LYS A 146 -6.27 -0.28 23.74
N VAL A 147 -6.96 -0.25 22.59
CA VAL A 147 -7.41 -1.44 21.84
C VAL A 147 -6.94 -1.39 20.39
N ALA A 148 -5.73 -0.89 20.16
CA ALA A 148 -5.17 -0.71 18.82
C ALA A 148 -4.70 -2.05 18.24
N ARG A 149 -5.62 -2.75 17.54
CA ARG A 149 -5.43 -4.12 17.03
C ARG A 149 -4.23 -4.28 16.09
N PHE A 150 -3.88 -3.25 15.33
CA PHE A 150 -2.96 -3.36 14.20
C PHE A 150 -1.56 -2.78 14.45
N GLU A 151 -1.29 -2.27 15.66
CA GLU A 151 0.01 -1.63 15.96
C GLU A 151 1.20 -2.58 15.86
N GLY A 152 1.00 -3.88 16.09
CA GLY A 152 2.02 -4.90 15.88
C GLY A 152 2.46 -5.07 14.42
N TYR A 153 1.73 -4.51 13.46
CA TYR A 153 2.06 -4.55 12.03
C TYR A 153 2.71 -3.25 11.51
N ARG A 154 2.95 -2.28 12.40
CA ARG A 154 3.67 -1.05 12.05
C ARG A 154 5.10 -1.39 11.63
N GLU A 155 5.52 -0.89 10.48
CA GLU A 155 6.78 -1.26 9.82
C GLU A 155 7.00 -2.78 9.72
N GLY A 156 5.93 -3.56 9.60
CA GLY A 156 5.91 -5.02 9.60
C GLY A 156 6.53 -5.68 8.36
N TRP A 157 7.51 -5.06 7.71
CA TRP A 157 8.15 -5.53 6.49
C TRP A 157 8.81 -6.91 6.64
N GLY A 158 9.23 -7.26 7.86
CA GLY A 158 9.77 -8.59 8.19
C GLY A 158 8.82 -9.74 7.88
N LEU A 159 7.52 -9.46 7.68
CA LEU A 159 6.54 -10.42 7.18
C LEU A 159 6.95 -11.07 5.85
N PHE A 160 7.64 -10.34 4.99
CA PHE A 160 8.12 -10.88 3.72
C PHE A 160 9.31 -11.82 3.88
N GLY A 161 9.93 -11.98 5.06
CA GLY A 161 11.03 -12.93 5.30
C GLY A 161 12.37 -12.64 4.58
N GLY A 162 12.38 -11.78 3.56
CA GLY A 162 13.58 -11.36 2.82
C GLY A 162 14.26 -10.08 3.35
N VAL A 163 13.65 -9.40 4.32
CA VAL A 163 14.15 -8.12 4.83
C VAL A 163 15.43 -8.34 5.65
N GLY A 164 16.56 -7.84 5.14
CA GLY A 164 17.87 -7.95 5.79
C GLY A 164 18.78 -9.07 5.27
N ARG A 165 18.40 -9.82 4.23
CA ARG A 165 19.39 -10.61 3.48
C ARG A 165 20.18 -9.63 2.58
N PRO A 166 21.51 -9.56 2.70
CA PRO A 166 22.31 -8.76 1.78
C PRO A 166 22.02 -9.22 0.35
N VAL A 167 21.91 -8.25 -0.57
CA VAL A 167 21.79 -8.53 -1.99
C VAL A 167 23.00 -9.36 -2.38
N CYS A 168 22.80 -10.63 -2.72
CA CYS A 168 23.88 -11.53 -3.09
C CYS A 168 24.54 -11.03 -4.39
N GLU A 169 25.64 -10.29 -4.27
CA GLU A 169 26.68 -10.30 -5.29
C GLU A 169 27.43 -11.63 -5.15
N GLY A 170 27.24 -12.51 -6.15
CA GLY A 170 28.07 -13.68 -6.47
C GLY A 170 28.71 -14.47 -5.32
N GLY A 171 28.15 -15.65 -5.04
CA GLY A 171 28.90 -16.77 -4.48
C GLY A 171 28.64 -17.08 -3.00
N GLU A 172 28.42 -18.37 -2.76
CA GLU A 172 28.37 -19.09 -1.48
C GLU A 172 27.10 -18.99 -0.62
N ALA A 173 26.49 -20.17 -0.45
CA ALA A 173 25.31 -20.40 0.36
C ALA A 173 25.64 -20.19 1.84
N ALA A 174 25.22 -19.07 2.41
CA ALA A 174 25.21 -18.87 3.86
C ALA A 174 23.95 -19.52 4.46
N GLU A 175 24.20 -20.37 5.45
CA GLU A 175 23.25 -21.18 6.21
C GLU A 175 22.06 -20.37 6.74
N ALA A 176 20.86 -20.88 6.48
CA ALA A 176 19.61 -20.28 6.92
C ALA A 176 19.47 -20.39 8.44
N VAL A 177 19.66 -19.27 9.16
CA VAL A 177 19.21 -19.17 10.55
C VAL A 177 17.68 -19.24 10.58
N SER A 178 17.17 -20.39 11.00
CA SER A 178 15.76 -20.64 11.27
C SER A 178 15.29 -19.71 12.40
N VAL A 179 14.72 -18.56 12.02
CA VAL A 179 13.95 -17.75 12.96
C VAL A 179 12.59 -18.41 13.08
N ARG A 180 12.37 -19.13 14.19
CA ARG A 180 11.07 -19.70 14.55
C ARG A 180 10.04 -18.57 14.61
N MET A 181 9.15 -18.54 13.62
CA MET A 181 7.96 -17.70 13.68
C MET A 181 7.05 -18.18 14.82
N PRO A 182 6.44 -17.29 15.62
CA PRO A 182 5.44 -17.70 16.59
C PRO A 182 4.23 -18.25 15.84
N VAL A 183 3.92 -19.53 16.07
CA VAL A 183 2.70 -20.18 15.61
C VAL A 183 1.50 -19.41 16.17
N TRP A 184 0.85 -18.63 15.33
CA TRP A 184 -0.38 -17.91 15.69
C TRP A 184 -1.52 -18.93 15.83
N LYS A 185 -2.08 -19.04 17.04
CA LYS A 185 -3.27 -19.84 17.30
C LYS A 185 -4.52 -19.06 16.84
N PRO A 186 -5.51 -19.70 16.20
CA PRO A 186 -6.77 -19.06 15.87
C PRO A 186 -7.47 -18.62 17.16
N PHE A 187 -7.89 -17.35 17.22
CA PHE A 187 -8.67 -16.82 18.32
C PHE A 187 -10.11 -17.37 18.21
N ILE A 188 -10.42 -18.43 18.94
CA ILE A 188 -11.76 -19.00 19.01
C ILE A 188 -12.63 -18.08 19.86
N PHE A 189 -13.60 -17.42 19.23
CA PHE A 189 -14.62 -16.63 19.90
C PHE A 189 -15.62 -17.57 20.60
N ARG A 190 -15.55 -17.68 21.94
CA ARG A 190 -16.65 -18.28 22.73
C ARG A 190 -17.68 -17.19 23.03
N GLY A 191 -18.85 -17.30 22.40
CA GLY A 191 -20.00 -16.46 22.71
C GLY A 191 -20.52 -16.71 24.13
N LYS A 192 -21.03 -15.63 24.74
CA LYS A 192 -22.03 -15.65 25.81
C LYS A 192 -23.22 -14.82 25.32
#